data_AF-A0A2W5YYI3-F1
#
_entry.id   AF-A0A2W5YYI3-F1
#
_cell.length_a   1.000
_cell.length_b   1.000
_cell.length_c   1.000
_cell.angle_alpha   90.00
_cell.angle_beta   90.00
_cell.angle_gamma   90.00
#
_symmetry.space_group_name_H-M   'P 1'
#
loop_
_entity.id
_entity.type
_entity.pdbx_description
1 polymer ?
#
loop_
_entity_poly.entity_id
_entity_poly.type
_entity_poly.pdbx_seq_one_letter_code
_entity_poly.pdbx_strand_id
1 'polypeptide(L)' 'MNPQTRLRFKIVSSFAVALMGCIAWARLWQATPPSYSSLTAFIIVGLLIVAGAWRGIIYMRLARAAVKP' A
#
# COMPACT_ATOMS: atom_id res chain seq x y z
N MET A 1 9.96 -16.93 -15.47
CA MET A 1 9.67 -16.59 -14.05
C MET A 1 8.36 -17.28 -13.66
N ASN A 2 8.39 -18.15 -12.64
CA ASN A 2 7.20 -18.90 -12.22
C ASN A 2 6.04 -17.93 -11.85
N PRO A 3 4.80 -18.16 -12.33
CA PRO A 3 3.65 -17.31 -12.02
C PRO A 3 3.40 -17.14 -10.52
N GLN A 4 3.69 -18.15 -9.69
CA GLN A 4 3.59 -18.01 -8.24
C GLN A 4 4.62 -17.02 -7.66
N THR A 5 5.86 -17.05 -8.16
CA THR A 5 6.91 -16.10 -7.75
C THR A 5 6.55 -14.66 -8.13
N ARG A 6 5.96 -14.47 -9.31
CA ARG A 6 5.45 -13.15 -9.75
C ARG A 6 4.33 -12.66 -8.84
N LEU A 7 3.41 -13.53 -8.43
CA LEU A 7 2.31 -13.15 -7.55
C LEU A 7 2.81 -12.79 -6.14
N ARG A 8 3.74 -13.57 -5.58
CA ARG A 8 4.38 -13.25 -4.29
C ARG A 8 5.10 -11.89 -4.33
N PHE A 9 5.82 -11.60 -5.40
CA PHE A 9 6.47 -10.30 -5.59
C PHE A 9 5.44 -9.15 -5.65
N LYS A 10 4.32 -9.34 -6.34
CA LYS A 10 3.22 -8.35 -6.41
C LYS A 10 2.58 -8.12 -5.03
N ILE A 11 2.42 -9.16 -4.22
CA ILE A 11 1.94 -9.04 -2.83
C ILE A 11 2.90 -8.18 -2.02
N VAL A 12 4.18 -8.58 -1.96
CA VAL A 12 5.22 -7.92 -1.16
C VAL A 12 5.38 -6.46 -1.57
N SER A 13 5.50 -6.18 -2.88
CA SER A 13 5.64 -4.81 -3.37
C SER A 13 4.42 -3.93 -3.05
N SER A 14 3.21 -4.49 -3.02
CA SER A 14 2.00 -3.71 -2.68
C SER A 14 1.97 -3.32 -1.20
N PHE A 15 2.33 -4.24 -0.31
CA PHE A 15 2.44 -3.94 1.12
C PHE A 15 3.63 -3.04 1.43
N ALA A 16 4.74 -3.16 0.71
CA ALA A 16 5.86 -2.24 0.83
C ALA A 16 5.46 -0.80 0.47
N VAL A 17 4.66 -0.61 -0.58
CA VAL A 17 4.12 0.71 -0.92
C VAL A 17 3.22 1.26 0.20
N ALA A 18 2.35 0.42 0.78
CA ALA A 18 1.51 0.84 1.89
C ALA A 18 2.34 1.24 3.13
N LEU A 19 3.37 0.46 3.47
CA LEU A 19 4.29 0.75 4.57
C LEU A 19 5.04 2.08 4.35
N MET A 20 5.58 2.29 3.14
CA MET A 20 6.25 3.54 2.77
C MET A 20 5.28 4.73 2.84
N GLY A 21 4.02 4.54 2.45
CA GLY A 21 2.96 5.53 2.64
C GLY A 21 2.75 5.89 4.11
N CYS A 22 2.69 4.92 5.01
CA CYS A 22 2.56 5.17 6.45
C CYS A 22 3.76 5.95 7.01
N ILE A 23 4.98 5.61 6.58
CA ILE A 23 6.20 6.34 6.96
C ILE A 23 6.12 7.78 6.45
N ALA A 24 5.71 7.99 5.19
CA ALA A 24 5.54 9.32 4.62
C ALA A 24 4.48 10.13 5.37
N TRP A 25 3.37 9.51 5.79
CA TRP A 25 2.34 10.14 6.59
C TRP A 25 2.89 10.61 7.95
N ALA A 26 3.62 9.73 8.64
CA ALA A 26 4.24 10.07 9.93
C ALA A 26 5.26 11.21 9.80
N ARG A 27 6.05 11.21 8.72
CA ARG A 27 7.01 12.29 8.42
C ARG A 27 6.31 13.60 8.07
N LEU A 28 5.24 13.55 7.29
CA LEU A 28 4.44 14.72 6.95
C LEU A 28 3.85 15.34 8.21
N TRP A 29 3.32 14.53 9.11
CA TRP A 29 2.78 14.98 10.40
C TRP A 29 3.82 15.67 11.28
N GLN A 30 5.06 15.16 11.30
CA GLN A 30 6.16 15.79 12.04
C GLN A 30 6.63 17.10 11.41
N ALA A 31 6.64 17.18 10.08
CA ALA A 31 7.12 18.35 9.34
C ALA A 31 6.11 19.49 9.32
N THR A 32 4.82 19.17 9.15
CA THR A 32 3.74 20.15 9.08
C THR A 32 2.47 19.55 9.68
N PRO A 33 1.91 20.18 10.73
CA PRO A 33 0.61 19.77 11.25
C PRO A 33 -0.46 19.79 10.14
N PRO A 34 -1.48 18.92 10.22
CA PRO A 34 -2.61 18.97 9.29
C PRO A 34 -3.31 20.33 9.38
N SER A 35 -3.31 21.04 8.27
CA SER A 35 -3.97 22.35 8.10
C SER A 35 -4.65 22.38 6.72
N TYR A 36 -5.52 23.36 6.48
CA TYR A 36 -6.23 23.46 5.19
C TYR A 36 -5.28 23.55 3.98
N SER A 37 -4.09 24.13 4.14
CA SER A 37 -3.07 24.23 3.08
C SER A 37 -2.28 22.93 2.87
N SER A 38 -2.19 22.05 3.88
CA SER A 38 -1.49 20.76 3.80
C SER A 38 -2.43 19.55 3.64
N LEU A 39 -3.75 19.76 3.70
CA LEU A 39 -4.79 18.72 3.64
C LEU A 39 -4.65 17.83 2.41
N THR A 40 -4.39 18.42 1.24
CA THR A 40 -4.23 17.68 -0.02
C THR A 40 -3.06 16.69 0.05
N ALA A 41 -1.95 17.08 0.68
CA ALA A 41 -0.79 16.21 0.84
C ALA A 41 -1.11 15.01 1.74
N PHE A 42 -1.82 15.24 2.86
CA PHE A 42 -2.31 14.15 3.70
C PHE A 42 -3.26 13.24 2.91
N ILE A 43 -4.28 13.78 2.23
CA ILE A 43 -5.23 12.97 1.43
C ILE A 43 -4.50 12.09 0.41
N ILE A 44 -3.54 12.64 -0.33
CA ILE A 44 -2.77 11.88 -1.34
C ILE A 44 -2.02 10.72 -0.67
N VAL A 45 -1.32 10.97 0.43
CA VAL A 45 -0.58 9.92 1.15
C VAL A 45 -1.54 8.86 1.70
N GLY A 46 -2.67 9.28 2.26
CA GLY A 46 -3.73 8.38 2.75
C GLY A 46 -4.27 7.48 1.64
N LEU A 47 -4.57 8.05 0.47
CA LEU A 47 -5.03 7.30 -0.70
C LEU A 47 -3.98 6.29 -1.18
N LEU A 48 -2.70 6.65 -1.18
CA LEU A 48 -1.61 5.74 -1.55
C LEU A 48 -1.50 4.55 -0.59
N ILE A 49 -1.65 4.78 0.72
CA ILE A 49 -1.67 3.71 1.73
C ILE A 49 -2.82 2.74 1.45
N VAL A 50 -4.04 3.29 1.30
CA VAL A 50 -5.24 2.49 1.06
C VAL A 50 -5.14 1.72 -0.24
N ALA A 51 -4.69 2.36 -1.32
CA ALA A 51 -4.49 1.72 -2.62
C ALA A 51 -3.46 0.58 -2.56
N GLY A 52 -2.33 0.79 -1.87
CA GLY A 52 -1.30 -0.23 -1.67
C GLY A 52 -1.81 -1.43 -0.89
N ALA A 53 -2.51 -1.18 0.23
CA ALA A 53 -3.11 -2.22 1.06
C ALA A 53 -4.19 -3.00 0.31
N TRP A 54 -5.10 -2.30 -0.37
CA TRP A 54 -6.16 -2.91 -1.17
C TRP A 54 -5.60 -3.81 -2.27
N ARG A 55 -4.59 -3.32 -3.01
CA ARG A 55 -3.90 -4.09 -4.05
C ARG A 55 -3.21 -5.34 -3.47
N GLY A 56 -2.58 -5.22 -2.31
CA GLY A 56 -1.98 -6.36 -1.59
C GLY A 56 -3.01 -7.43 -1.20
N ILE A 57 -4.17 -7.01 -0.70
CA ILE A 57 -5.29 -7.91 -0.33
C ILE A 57 -5.81 -8.66 -1.57
N ILE A 58 -6.00 -7.97 -2.70
CA ILE A 58 -6.43 -8.61 -3.96
C ILE A 58 -5.45 -9.71 -4.35
N TYR A 59 -4.14 -9.43 -4.36
CA TYR A 59 -3.15 -10.43 -4.73
C TYR A 59 -3.08 -11.59 -3.73
N MET A 60 -3.28 -11.35 -2.43
CA MET A 60 -3.40 -12.43 -1.45
C MET A 60 -4.63 -13.31 -1.68
N ARG A 61 -5.78 -12.71 -2.02
CA ARG A 61 -6.99 -13.47 -2.36
C ARG A 61 -6.77 -14.34 -3.59
N LEU A 62 -6.16 -13.79 -4.64
CA LEU A 62 -5.79 -14.53 -5.85
C LEU A 62 -4.81 -15.68 -5.55
N ALA A 63 -3.82 -15.44 -4.69
CA ALA A 63 -2.88 -16.46 -4.28
C ALA A 63 -3.55 -17.61 -3.51
N ARG A 64 -4.50 -17.28 -2.62
CA ARG A 64 -5.28 -18.30 -1.89
C ARG A 64 -6.20 -19.10 -2.82
N ALA A 65 -6.85 -18.44 -3.78
CA ALA A 65 -7.70 -19.11 -4.77
C ALA A 65 -6.89 -20.09 -5.63
N ALA A 66 -5.65 -19.76 -5.98
CA ALA A 66 -4.76 -20.64 -6.73
C ALA A 66 -4.23 -21.84 -5.94
N VAL A 67 -4.46 -21.90 -4.62
CA VAL A 67 -4.03 -23.00 -3.73
C VAL A 67 -5.20 -23.92 -3.35
N LYS A 68 -6.45 -23.46 -3.48
CA LYS A 68 -7.62 -24.34 -3.31
C LYS A 68 -7.89 -25.10 -4.61
N PRO A 69 -7.86 -26.45 -4.60
CA PRO A 69 -8.23 -27.27 -5.74
C PRO A 69 -9.73 -27.18 -6.07
#